data_AF-A0AA40CJ32-F1
#
_entry.id   AF-A0AA40CJ32-F1
#
_cell.length_a   1.000
_cell.length_b   1.000
_cell.length_c   1.000
_cell.angle_alpha   90.00
_cell.angle_beta   90.00
_cell.angle_gamma   90.00
#
_symmetry.space_group_name_H-M   'P 1'
#
loop_
_entity.id
_entity.type
_entity.pdbx_description
1 polymer ?
#
loop_
_entity_poly.entity_id
_entity_poly.type
_entity_poly.pdbx_seq_one_letter_code
_entity_poly.pdbx_strand_id
1 'polypeptide(L)'
;MLLCRLSYRAAAYENGLDAQDVRQYHFTTLRRAATRISDFVCSLQSRHLKEFWLSFTGHLIVSAATILLRCAIDTADPAVAEECKESLKSLRSRLHRAKNQDQWDLADMFLKRCDEPISRITSDSQMRNQESNAAQPLENQAAEESQRLEAQQEPPDFGLSSFSELNVPIGPLDYPWESLWDMFEGPQ
;
A
#
# COMPACT_ATOMS: atom_id res chain seq x y z
N MET A 1 0.34 -7.10 -13.35
CA MET A 1 0.47 -6.87 -11.88
C MET A 1 1.63 -7.68 -11.31
N LEU A 2 1.62 -9.02 -11.36
CA LEU A 2 2.73 -9.85 -10.85
C LEU A 2 4.09 -9.51 -11.48
N LEU A 3 4.14 -9.37 -12.81
CA LEU A 3 5.34 -8.91 -13.50
C LEU A 3 5.83 -7.54 -12.97
N CYS A 4 4.93 -6.57 -12.85
CA CYS A 4 5.26 -5.23 -12.34
C CYS A 4 5.80 -5.29 -10.91
N ARG A 5 5.26 -6.18 -10.07
CA ARG A 5 5.72 -6.38 -8.69
C ARG A 5 7.11 -7.01 -8.66
N LEU A 6 7.38 -7.98 -9.53
CA LEU A 6 8.70 -8.58 -9.67
C LEU A 6 9.73 -7.56 -10.18
N SER A 7 9.37 -6.77 -11.19
CA SER A 7 10.26 -5.73 -11.71
C SER A 7 10.57 -4.66 -10.66
N TYR A 8 9.57 -4.23 -9.88
CA TYR A 8 9.80 -3.33 -8.75
C TYR A 8 10.72 -3.95 -7.69
N ARG A 9 10.53 -5.24 -7.38
CA ARG A 9 11.39 -5.95 -6.43
C ARG A 9 12.82 -6.07 -6.95
N ALA A 10 13.02 -6.38 -8.22
CA ALA A 10 14.35 -6.44 -8.82
C ALA A 10 15.06 -5.08 -8.73
N ALA A 11 14.35 -4.00 -9.08
CA ALA A 11 14.86 -2.63 -8.95
C ALA A 11 15.17 -2.22 -7.50
N ALA A 12 14.49 -2.80 -6.52
CA ALA A 12 14.75 -2.52 -5.11
C ALA A 12 16.12 -3.03 -4.64
N TYR A 13 16.67 -4.07 -5.28
CA TYR A 13 17.99 -4.62 -4.96
C TYR A 13 19.13 -3.97 -5.76
N GLU A 14 18.82 -3.09 -6.71
CA GLU A 14 19.84 -2.39 -7.50
C GLU A 14 20.41 -1.19 -6.72
N ASN A 15 21.73 -1.10 -6.65
CA ASN A 15 22.47 -0.04 -5.93
C ASN A 15 23.36 0.81 -6.87
N GLY A 16 22.82 1.20 -8.02
CA GLY A 16 23.47 2.10 -8.99
C GLY A 16 23.11 3.58 -8.81
N LEU A 17 23.82 4.47 -9.54
CA LEU A 17 23.53 5.91 -9.56
C LEU A 17 22.09 6.21 -10.01
N ASP A 18 21.54 5.41 -10.93
CA ASP A 18 20.18 5.55 -11.46
C ASP A 18 19.13 4.75 -10.69
N ALA A 19 19.51 4.08 -9.59
CA ALA A 19 18.64 3.11 -8.92
C ALA A 19 17.36 3.73 -8.37
N GLN A 20 17.40 4.99 -7.93
CA GLN A 20 16.21 5.70 -7.45
C GLN A 20 15.20 5.93 -8.58
N ASP A 21 15.66 6.34 -9.76
CA ASP A 21 14.81 6.62 -10.91
C ASP A 21 14.20 5.32 -11.47
N VAL A 22 14.99 4.24 -11.51
CA VAL A 22 14.52 2.91 -11.90
C VAL A 22 13.46 2.39 -10.93
N ARG A 23 13.68 2.51 -9.61
CA ARG A 23 12.66 2.17 -8.60
C ARG A 23 11.38 2.98 -8.77
N GLN A 24 11.50 4.29 -8.97
CA GLN A 24 10.35 5.18 -9.13
C GLN A 24 9.53 4.86 -10.39
N TYR A 25 10.21 4.53 -11.49
CA TYR A 25 9.58 4.06 -12.72
C TYR A 25 8.78 2.77 -12.51
N HIS A 26 9.38 1.78 -11.85
CA HIS A 26 8.71 0.51 -11.57
C HIS A 26 7.57 0.66 -10.56
N PHE A 27 7.73 1.53 -9.56
CA PHE A 27 6.68 1.87 -8.61
C PHE A 27 5.48 2.50 -9.30
N THR A 28 5.72 3.47 -10.19
CA THR A 28 4.67 4.11 -11.00
C THR A 28 3.96 3.11 -11.89
N THR A 29 4.70 2.19 -12.50
CA THR A 29 4.15 1.13 -13.34
C THR A 29 3.30 0.15 -12.54
N LEU A 30 3.76 -0.21 -11.34
CA LEU A 30 3.02 -1.07 -10.42
C LEU A 30 1.71 -0.41 -9.95
N ARG A 31 1.76 0.87 -9.59
CA ARG A 31 0.59 1.70 -9.24
C ARG A 31 -0.43 1.70 -10.37
N ARG A 32 -0.02 2.04 -11.59
CA ARG A 32 -0.90 2.03 -12.78
C ARG A 32 -1.55 0.68 -13.02
N ALA A 33 -0.81 -0.42 -12.84
CA ALA A 33 -1.37 -1.76 -12.96
C ALA A 33 -2.43 -2.05 -11.88
N ALA A 34 -2.21 -1.61 -10.65
CA ALA A 34 -3.17 -1.75 -9.56
C ALA A 34 -4.43 -0.88 -9.79
N THR A 35 -4.27 0.37 -10.22
CA THR A 35 -5.39 1.25 -10.59
C THR A 35 -6.26 0.62 -11.67
N ARG A 36 -5.67 0.07 -12.74
CA ARG A 36 -6.44 -0.61 -13.79
C ARG A 36 -7.27 -1.79 -13.30
N ILE A 37 -6.77 -2.55 -12.32
CA ILE A 37 -7.53 -3.65 -11.70
C ILE A 37 -8.70 -3.07 -10.89
N SER A 38 -8.45 -2.02 -10.11
CA SER A 38 -9.48 -1.32 -9.35
C SER A 38 -10.59 -0.80 -10.28
N ASP A 39 -10.21 -0.12 -11.36
CA ASP A 39 -11.14 0.42 -12.36
C ASP A 39 -11.94 -0.69 -13.06
N PHE A 40 -11.28 -1.79 -13.40
CA PHE A 40 -11.94 -2.96 -13.97
C PHE A 40 -13.02 -3.48 -13.02
N VAL A 41 -12.70 -3.70 -11.74
CA VAL A 41 -13.67 -4.14 -10.73
C VAL A 41 -14.82 -3.14 -10.57
N CYS A 42 -14.51 -1.84 -10.58
CA CYS A 42 -15.51 -0.77 -10.55
C CYS A 42 -16.45 -0.80 -11.76
N SER A 43 -15.95 -1.17 -12.94
CA SER A 43 -16.72 -1.27 -14.18
C SER A 43 -17.61 -2.52 -14.28
N LEU A 44 -17.42 -3.52 -13.40
CA LEU A 44 -18.21 -4.74 -13.43
C LEU A 44 -19.68 -4.44 -13.18
N GLN A 45 -20.54 -5.05 -13.99
CA GLN A 45 -22.00 -5.01 -13.84
C GLN A 45 -22.48 -6.24 -13.08
N SER A 46 -23.70 -6.20 -12.52
CA SER A 46 -24.29 -7.33 -11.78
C SER A 46 -24.27 -8.67 -12.54
N ARG A 47 -24.40 -8.64 -13.87
CA ARG A 47 -24.29 -9.84 -14.70
C ARG A 47 -22.89 -10.49 -14.64
N HIS A 48 -21.83 -9.68 -14.66
CA HIS A 48 -20.45 -10.15 -14.59
C HIS A 48 -20.12 -10.69 -13.20
N LEU A 49 -20.76 -10.16 -12.15
CA LEU A 49 -20.53 -10.63 -10.77
C LEU A 49 -21.11 -12.03 -10.51
N LYS A 50 -22.14 -12.43 -11.25
CA LYS A 50 -22.77 -13.75 -11.16
C LYS A 50 -22.07 -14.82 -12.00
N GLU A 51 -21.07 -14.43 -12.79
CA GLU A 51 -20.24 -15.39 -13.53
C GLU A 51 -19.32 -16.16 -12.57
N PHE A 52 -18.66 -17.19 -13.10
CA PHE A 52 -17.73 -17.97 -12.32
C PHE A 52 -16.43 -17.21 -12.10
N TRP A 53 -16.09 -16.94 -10.84
CA TRP A 53 -14.84 -16.32 -10.45
C TRP A 53 -13.92 -17.31 -9.73
N LEU A 54 -12.65 -17.31 -10.11
CA LEU A 54 -11.62 -18.06 -9.40
C LEU A 54 -11.28 -17.34 -8.08
N SER A 55 -11.04 -18.11 -7.01
CA SER A 55 -10.59 -17.56 -5.71
C SER A 55 -9.31 -16.74 -5.84
N PHE A 56 -8.44 -17.06 -6.81
CA PHE A 56 -7.26 -16.28 -7.16
C PHE A 56 -7.58 -14.81 -7.48
N THR A 57 -8.75 -14.52 -8.06
CA THR A 57 -9.15 -13.15 -8.36
C THR A 57 -9.34 -12.33 -7.09
N GLY A 58 -9.85 -12.92 -6.00
CA GLY A 58 -9.91 -12.25 -4.69
C GLY A 58 -8.54 -11.77 -4.23
N HIS A 59 -7.51 -12.62 -4.38
CA HIS A 59 -6.13 -12.26 -4.07
C HIS A 59 -5.58 -11.14 -4.97
N LEU A 60 -5.95 -11.14 -6.25
CA LEU A 60 -5.55 -10.08 -7.19
C LEU A 60 -6.14 -8.72 -6.79
N ILE A 61 -7.41 -8.69 -6.38
CA ILE A 61 -8.10 -7.47 -5.92
C ILE A 61 -7.47 -6.96 -4.62
N VAL A 62 -7.25 -7.85 -3.64
CA VAL A 62 -6.56 -7.50 -2.39
C VAL A 62 -5.17 -6.93 -2.66
N SER A 63 -4.38 -7.62 -3.49
CA SER A 63 -3.03 -7.15 -3.83
C SER A 63 -3.04 -5.79 -4.54
N ALA A 64 -4.01 -5.52 -5.41
CA ALA A 64 -4.16 -4.22 -6.04
C ALA A 64 -4.48 -3.13 -5.02
N ALA A 65 -5.42 -3.38 -4.10
CA ALA A 65 -5.72 -2.44 -3.03
C ALA A 65 -4.52 -2.18 -2.11
N THR A 66 -3.75 -3.21 -1.77
CA THR A 66 -2.53 -3.05 -0.95
C THR A 66 -1.49 -2.17 -1.63
N ILE A 67 -1.28 -2.34 -2.94
CA ILE A 67 -0.38 -1.47 -3.70
C ILE A 67 -0.87 -0.03 -3.65
N LEU A 68 -2.16 0.20 -3.88
CA LEU A 68 -2.74 1.55 -3.83
C LEU A 68 -2.66 2.18 -2.43
N LEU A 69 -2.83 1.40 -1.36
CA LEU A 69 -2.67 1.86 0.02
C LEU A 69 -1.25 2.35 0.28
N ARG A 70 -0.23 1.61 -0.18
CA ARG A 70 1.16 2.06 -0.12
C ARG A 70 1.41 3.29 -0.98
N CYS A 71 0.91 3.30 -2.20
CA CYS A 71 1.02 4.48 -3.06
C CYS A 71 0.38 5.72 -2.44
N ALA A 72 -0.64 5.57 -1.60
CA ALA A 72 -1.24 6.68 -0.87
C ALA A 72 -0.38 7.20 0.31
N ILE A 73 0.53 6.38 0.85
CA ILE A 73 1.39 6.70 2.00
C ILE A 73 2.79 7.13 1.54
N ASP A 74 3.41 6.36 0.65
CA ASP A 74 4.84 6.45 0.34
C ASP A 74 5.14 7.49 -0.75
N THR A 75 4.13 7.95 -1.50
CA THR A 75 4.34 8.92 -2.58
C THR A 75 4.68 10.30 -2.04
N ALA A 76 5.71 10.93 -2.60
CA ALA A 76 6.04 12.33 -2.30
C ALA A 76 5.07 13.32 -2.98
N ASP A 77 4.37 12.89 -4.04
CA ASP A 77 3.42 13.72 -4.78
C ASP A 77 2.02 13.63 -4.15
N PRO A 78 1.49 14.73 -3.56
CA PRO A 78 0.18 14.74 -2.93
C PRO A 78 -0.96 14.49 -3.92
N ALA A 79 -0.81 14.85 -5.20
CA ALA A 79 -1.84 14.60 -6.21
C ALA A 79 -2.00 13.09 -6.46
N VAL A 80 -0.88 12.37 -6.53
CA VAL A 80 -0.87 10.90 -6.67
C VAL A 80 -1.44 10.23 -5.43
N ALA A 81 -1.17 10.77 -4.23
CA ALA A 81 -1.73 10.24 -2.99
C ALA A 81 -3.26 10.32 -2.99
N GLU A 82 -3.82 11.47 -3.37
CA GLU A 82 -5.27 11.67 -3.45
C GLU A 82 -5.91 10.80 -4.54
N GLU A 83 -5.29 10.66 -5.72
CA GLU A 83 -5.76 9.74 -6.78
C GLU A 83 -5.86 8.29 -6.27
N CYS A 84 -4.85 7.83 -5.51
CA CYS A 84 -4.85 6.49 -4.93
C CYS A 84 -5.97 6.33 -3.89
N LYS A 85 -6.18 7.34 -3.03
CA LYS A 85 -7.27 7.34 -2.04
C LYS A 85 -8.64 7.34 -2.69
N GLU A 86 -8.84 8.12 -3.75
CA GLU A 86 -10.09 8.14 -4.51
C GLU A 86 -10.36 6.78 -5.16
N SER A 87 -9.35 6.19 -5.79
CA SER A 87 -9.43 4.84 -6.36
C SER A 87 -9.84 3.80 -5.30
N LEU A 88 -9.24 3.86 -4.11
CA LEU A 88 -9.57 2.98 -2.98
C LEU A 88 -10.99 3.21 -2.45
N LYS A 89 -11.44 4.46 -2.33
CA LYS A 89 -12.82 4.80 -1.93
C LYS A 89 -13.83 4.24 -2.93
N SER A 90 -13.58 4.43 -4.22
CA SER A 90 -14.42 3.92 -5.30
C SER A 90 -14.52 2.40 -5.27
N LEU A 91 -13.37 1.72 -5.15
CA LEU A 91 -13.30 0.26 -5.04
C LEU A 91 -14.05 -0.27 -3.81
N ARG A 92 -13.81 0.32 -2.64
CA ARG A 92 -14.48 -0.04 -1.38
C ARG A 92 -16.01 0.12 -1.52
N SER A 93 -16.47 1.26 -2.01
CA SER A 93 -17.90 1.53 -2.22
C SER A 93 -18.54 0.55 -3.20
N ARG A 94 -17.85 0.26 -4.32
CA ARG A 94 -18.31 -0.72 -5.32
C ARG A 94 -18.46 -2.11 -4.70
N LEU A 95 -17.49 -2.54 -3.89
CA LEU A 95 -17.47 -3.88 -3.30
C LEU A 95 -18.52 -4.02 -2.20
N HIS A 96 -18.76 -2.99 -1.38
CA HIS A 96 -19.90 -2.98 -0.46
C HIS A 96 -21.23 -3.14 -1.22
N ARG A 97 -21.40 -2.42 -2.33
CA ARG A 97 -22.59 -2.57 -3.18
C ARG A 97 -22.70 -3.98 -3.79
N ALA A 98 -21.59 -4.53 -4.28
CA ALA A 98 -21.54 -5.90 -4.84
C ALA A 98 -21.91 -6.97 -3.80
N LYS A 99 -21.42 -6.82 -2.56
CA LYS A 99 -21.75 -7.71 -1.45
C LYS A 99 -23.24 -7.62 -1.10
N ASN A 100 -23.77 -6.41 -0.96
CA ASN A 100 -25.14 -6.21 -0.46
C ASN A 100 -26.22 -6.51 -1.52
N GLN A 101 -25.96 -6.19 -2.78
CA GLN A 101 -26.96 -6.34 -3.87
C GLN A 101 -26.82 -7.66 -4.63
N ASP A 102 -25.58 -8.05 -4.93
CA ASP A 102 -25.29 -9.19 -5.81
C ASP A 102 -24.78 -10.42 -5.05
N GLN A 103 -24.58 -10.30 -3.72
CA GLN A 103 -24.03 -11.36 -2.86
C GLN A 103 -22.70 -11.91 -3.37
N TRP A 104 -21.86 -11.03 -3.94
CA TRP A 104 -20.57 -11.44 -4.50
C TRP A 104 -19.61 -11.90 -3.38
N ASP A 105 -19.23 -13.16 -3.43
CA ASP A 105 -18.37 -13.84 -2.46
C ASP A 105 -16.96 -13.20 -2.37
N LEU A 106 -16.38 -12.84 -3.52
CA LEU A 106 -15.09 -12.16 -3.55
C LEU A 106 -15.13 -10.78 -2.89
N ALA A 107 -16.27 -10.08 -2.95
CA ALA A 107 -16.44 -8.81 -2.25
C ALA A 107 -16.44 -9.01 -0.73
N ASP A 108 -17.12 -10.04 -0.23
CA ASP A 108 -17.09 -10.35 1.20
C ASP A 108 -15.68 -10.71 1.69
N MET A 109 -14.95 -11.52 0.91
CA MET A 109 -13.56 -11.88 1.21
C MET A 109 -12.65 -10.65 1.24
N PHE A 110 -12.79 -9.74 0.28
CA PHE A 110 -12.00 -8.52 0.23
C PHE A 110 -12.29 -7.60 1.41
N LEU A 111 -13.58 -7.35 1.69
CA LEU A 111 -14.00 -6.39 2.72
C LEU A 111 -13.52 -6.85 4.12
N LYS A 112 -13.53 -8.15 4.40
CA LYS A 112 -12.98 -8.70 5.65
C LYS A 112 -11.50 -8.34 5.88
N ARG A 113 -10.73 -8.10 4.82
CA ARG A 113 -9.28 -7.83 4.91
C ARG A 113 -8.92 -6.37 4.71
N CYS A 114 -9.59 -5.68 3.80
CA CYS A 114 -9.16 -4.37 3.34
C CYS A 114 -10.09 -3.22 3.75
N ASP A 115 -11.27 -3.49 4.32
CA ASP A 115 -12.23 -2.43 4.66
C ASP A 115 -11.67 -1.45 5.70
N GLU A 116 -11.11 -1.98 6.78
CA GLU A 116 -10.54 -1.17 7.87
C GLU A 116 -9.29 -0.38 7.44
N PRO A 117 -8.27 -0.99 6.81
CA PRO A 117 -7.11 -0.23 6.30
C PRO A 117 -7.48 0.91 5.34
N ILE A 118 -8.43 0.66 4.43
CA ILE A 118 -8.92 1.70 3.50
C ILE A 118 -9.63 2.79 4.28
N SER A 119 -10.47 2.44 5.26
CA SER A 119 -11.21 3.42 6.07
C SER A 119 -10.29 4.36 6.84
N ARG A 120 -9.18 3.85 7.40
CA ARG A 120 -8.21 4.67 8.15
C ARG A 120 -7.54 5.70 7.25
N ILE A 121 -6.85 5.26 6.20
CA ILE A 121 -6.09 6.13 5.30
C ILE A 121 -6.98 7.18 4.60
N THR A 122 -8.22 6.80 4.30
CA THR A 122 -9.17 7.71 3.66
C THR A 122 -9.80 8.73 4.63
N SER A 123 -9.86 8.42 5.92
CA SER A 123 -10.34 9.31 6.99
C SER A 123 -9.25 10.25 7.50
N ASP A 124 -8.01 9.78 7.66
CA ASP A 124 -6.87 10.58 8.16
C ASP A 124 -6.58 11.80 7.28
N SER A 125 -6.91 11.69 5.99
CA SER A 125 -6.79 12.76 5.01
C SER A 125 -7.78 13.91 5.26
N GLN A 126 -8.92 13.64 5.89
CA GLN A 126 -9.89 14.67 6.24
C GLN A 126 -9.42 15.53 7.43
N MET A 127 -8.64 14.95 8.36
CA MET A 127 -8.10 15.68 9.52
C MET A 127 -6.98 16.64 9.11
N ARG A 128 -6.04 16.20 8.24
CA ARG A 128 -4.91 17.05 7.80
C ARG A 128 -5.33 18.30 7.01
N ASN A 129 -6.46 18.22 6.27
CA ASN A 129 -7.01 19.34 5.52
C ASN A 129 -7.82 20.33 6.40
N GLN A 130 -8.26 19.92 7.61
CA GLN A 130 -8.94 20.82 8.55
C GLN A 130 -7.95 21.69 9.34
N GLU A 131 -6.80 21.15 9.72
CA GLU A 131 -5.76 21.92 10.42
C GLU A 131 -5.12 23.01 9.54
N SER A 132 -5.13 22.82 8.22
CA SER A 132 -4.55 23.78 7.26
C SER A 132 -5.43 25.04 7.03
N ASN A 133 -6.69 25.06 7.47
CA ASN A 133 -7.58 26.22 7.35
C ASN A 133 -7.73 27.02 8.67
N ALA A 134 -7.05 26.61 9.75
CA ALA A 134 -7.18 27.22 11.08
C ALA A 134 -5.96 28.06 11.52
N ALA A 135 -5.09 28.46 10.61
CA ALA A 135 -3.93 29.29 10.93
C ALA A 135 -4.11 30.73 10.43
N GLN A 136 -4.57 31.62 11.32
CA GLN A 136 -4.25 33.05 11.27
C GLN A 136 -3.23 33.40 12.37
N PRO A 137 -2.40 34.44 12.14
CA PRO A 137 -1.07 34.55 12.74
C PRO A 137 -1.07 35.36 14.03
N LEU A 138 -0.20 34.98 14.97
CA LEU A 138 0.25 35.85 16.05
C LEU A 138 1.75 35.63 16.29
N GLU A 139 2.53 36.60 15.80
CA GLU A 139 3.88 36.90 16.28
C GLU A 139 3.84 37.20 17.79
N ASN A 140 4.78 36.66 18.57
CA ASN A 140 5.85 37.45 19.19
C ASN A 140 6.67 36.66 20.24
N GLN A 141 8.01 36.71 20.07
CA GLN A 141 9.08 36.79 21.08
C GLN A 141 9.35 35.53 21.96
N ALA A 142 10.58 35.19 22.39
CA ALA A 142 11.97 35.53 22.08
C ALA A 142 12.88 34.62 22.95
N ALA A 143 14.14 34.41 22.51
CA ALA A 143 15.37 34.09 23.27
C ALA A 143 15.50 32.71 23.99
N GLU A 144 16.42 31.82 23.52
CA GLU A 144 17.80 31.55 24.04
C GLU A 144 17.77 30.38 25.07
N GLU A 145 18.65 29.37 25.15
CA GLU A 145 20.01 29.12 24.66
C GLU A 145 20.40 27.64 24.92
N SER A 146 21.36 27.09 24.14
CA SER A 146 22.35 26.02 24.47
C SER A 146 21.86 24.58 24.75
N GLN A 147 22.50 23.48 24.30
CA GLN A 147 23.92 23.21 24.04
C GLN A 147 24.08 21.92 23.20
N ARG A 148 25.25 21.81 22.56
CA ARG A 148 25.67 20.85 21.53
C ARG A 148 26.64 19.79 22.12
N LEU A 149 26.86 18.69 21.37
CA LEU A 149 27.87 17.59 21.46
C LEU A 149 27.22 16.26 21.94
N GLU A 150 27.43 15.07 21.36
CA GLU A 150 28.54 14.50 20.56
C GLU A 150 28.09 13.19 19.86
N ALA A 151 28.79 12.76 18.82
CA ALA A 151 28.55 11.56 18.01
C ALA A 151 29.42 10.36 18.45
N GLN A 152 28.96 9.11 18.26
CA GLN A 152 29.79 7.93 17.90
C GLN A 152 28.98 6.61 17.74
N GLN A 153 29.39 5.80 16.76
CA GLN A 153 28.77 4.57 16.21
C GLN A 153 29.34 3.23 16.77
N GLU A 154 28.46 2.21 16.86
CA GLU A 154 28.55 0.74 16.53
C GLU A 154 29.62 -0.23 17.11
N PRO A 155 29.46 -1.60 17.03
CA PRO A 155 28.39 -2.49 16.48
C PRO A 155 27.97 -3.68 17.42
N PRO A 156 27.11 -4.65 16.99
CA PRO A 156 27.61 -6.05 16.99
C PRO A 156 27.12 -6.97 15.84
N ASP A 157 28.10 -7.70 15.28
CA ASP A 157 28.13 -9.10 14.79
C ASP A 157 26.88 -9.76 14.15
N PHE A 158 26.95 -10.01 12.82
CA PHE A 158 26.03 -10.85 12.05
C PHE A 158 26.67 -12.22 11.74
N GLY A 159 26.22 -13.26 12.46
CA GLY A 159 26.47 -14.66 12.12
C GLY A 159 25.45 -15.18 11.11
N LEU A 160 25.90 -15.48 9.89
CA LEU A 160 25.14 -16.14 8.82
C LEU A 160 24.76 -17.58 9.20
N SER A 161 23.47 -17.89 9.19
CA SER A 161 23.02 -19.28 9.00
C SER A 161 21.66 -19.38 8.30
N SER A 162 21.73 -19.84 7.05
CA SER A 162 20.77 -20.71 6.35
C SER A 162 19.46 -20.11 5.86
N PHE A 163 19.47 -19.70 4.58
CA PHE A 163 18.27 -19.49 3.75
C PHE A 163 17.49 -20.80 3.57
N SER A 164 16.30 -20.88 4.17
CA SER A 164 15.30 -21.96 3.92
C SER A 164 14.00 -21.43 3.28
N GLU A 165 13.99 -20.22 2.72
CA GLU A 165 12.75 -19.50 2.34
C GLU A 165 12.23 -19.78 0.91
N LEU A 166 12.25 -21.03 0.46
CA LEU A 166 11.51 -21.43 -0.76
C LEU A 166 10.36 -22.39 -0.52
N ASN A 167 9.98 -22.64 0.73
CA ASN A 167 8.82 -23.45 1.03
C ASN A 167 7.74 -22.61 1.71
N VAL A 168 6.92 -21.91 0.91
CA VAL A 168 5.65 -21.36 1.39
C VAL A 168 4.68 -22.54 1.49
N PRO A 169 4.35 -23.05 2.69
CA PRO A 169 3.36 -24.11 2.82
C PRO A 169 2.01 -23.45 2.54
N ILE A 170 1.31 -23.91 1.52
CA ILE A 170 -0.10 -23.58 1.30
C ILE A 170 -0.89 -24.31 2.40
N GLY A 171 -0.95 -23.67 3.57
CA GLY A 171 -1.60 -24.12 4.80
C GLY A 171 -2.17 -22.91 5.56
N PRO A 172 -3.10 -23.11 6.51
CA PRO A 172 -4.28 -22.28 6.71
C PRO A 172 -3.95 -20.80 6.96
N LEU A 173 -4.31 -20.00 5.96
CA LEU A 173 -4.80 -18.61 5.88
C LEU A 173 -4.79 -17.66 7.11
N ASP A 174 -3.89 -17.80 8.06
CA ASP A 174 -3.70 -16.93 9.23
C ASP A 174 -2.31 -16.26 9.25
N TYR A 175 -1.65 -16.17 8.10
CA TYR A 175 -0.40 -15.43 8.02
C TYR A 175 -0.68 -13.92 8.10
N PRO A 176 -0.13 -13.20 9.11
CA PRO A 176 -0.39 -11.78 9.31
C PRO A 176 0.07 -10.99 8.10
N TRP A 177 -0.77 -10.05 7.67
CA TRP A 177 -0.50 -9.17 6.54
C TRP A 177 0.78 -8.35 6.73
N GLU A 178 1.23 -8.14 7.97
CA GLU A 178 2.49 -7.49 8.36
C GLU A 178 3.71 -8.35 7.97
N SER A 179 3.69 -9.65 8.28
CA SER A 179 4.80 -10.57 7.99
C SER A 179 4.99 -10.89 6.51
N LEU A 180 3.96 -10.68 5.66
CA LEU A 180 4.13 -10.75 4.20
C LEU A 180 5.06 -9.65 3.66
N TRP A 181 5.30 -8.63 4.47
CA TRP A 181 6.05 -7.44 4.10
C TRP A 181 7.32 -7.23 4.92
N ASP A 182 7.46 -7.81 6.12
CA ASP A 182 8.75 -7.86 6.85
C ASP A 182 9.86 -8.58 6.07
N MET A 183 9.51 -9.38 5.06
CA MET A 183 10.48 -9.92 4.08
C MET A 183 11.10 -8.86 3.14
N PHE A 184 10.60 -7.61 3.16
CA PHE A 184 11.02 -6.53 2.26
C PHE A 184 11.86 -5.46 2.96
N GLU A 185 11.96 -5.48 4.28
CA GLU A 185 12.90 -4.65 5.03
C GLU A 185 14.21 -5.44 5.15
N GLY A 186 15.13 -5.20 4.21
CA GLY A 186 16.51 -5.63 4.40
C GLY A 186 17.09 -4.95 5.64
N PRO A 187 18.01 -5.61 6.38
CA PRO A 187 18.71 -4.92 7.46
C PRO A 187 19.51 -3.76 6.83
N GLN A 188 19.43 -2.58 7.45
CA GLN A 188 20.18 -1.38 7.04
C GLN A 188 21.69 -1.59 7.14
#